data_AF-A0A8S3GI63-F1
#
_entry.id   AF-A0A8S3GI63-F1
#
_cell.length_a   1.000
_cell.length_b   1.000
_cell.length_c   1.000
_cell.angle_alpha   90.00
_cell.angle_beta   90.00
_cell.angle_gamma   90.00
#
_symmetry.space_group_name_H-M   'P 1'
#
loop_
_entity.id
_entity.type
_entity.pdbx_description
1 polymer ?
#
loop_
_entity_poly.entity_id
_entity_poly.type
_entity_poly.pdbx_seq_one_letter_code
_entity_poly.pdbx_strand_id
1 'polypeptide(L)'
;MEGVSTEPEQYHIWIFKLINHMFDNTIATVGILNTNENVVKIEQSIEQRIIFPHVESIINEIGNYRKAYVDFVQKFDAEISLSNYIDELRQNDERYPLLPYFNVSRILTTNPLEEFRVKMQNLPFADAIYPLTTFVLKRLNDYANIRYLYPIMEFSKYLISKYNHRIQRNDAAILTIEEALQKEDVDSQTMRVLCNQFIDAWYKINLSSVRLGCQAPKFVRTYHREEFTNKTSLACVLLNKSKDDSSFLLIACIHTLAELQNEIVAYFRKVVVNETTSNTRVFLSAIRPEHLLQLGEFELTKKLVKDSFVINYEYGQGRDLIYDYEEIESEMRNLVSSLCLFNTENIPMLNYQFELYNENSSLITNIRRRIPQTLLSTVDRTKFKNLLVRMDHYDIVHCLGFLDNVFTYLCNIDDDLSDMSIQNFVAEHMNTSACLNEEIFRRPPFSTILLIHIIDL
;
A
#
# COMPACT_ATOMS: atom_id res chain seq x y z
N MET A 1 -25.09 4.09 9.80
CA MET A 1 -26.26 3.18 9.76
C MET A 1 -27.33 3.88 8.94
N GLU A 2 -27.25 3.77 7.62
CA GLU A 2 -28.29 4.20 6.67
C GLU A 2 -27.84 3.62 5.33
N GLY A 3 -28.52 2.59 4.83
CA GLY A 3 -28.08 1.88 3.64
C GLY A 3 -28.47 0.41 3.60
N VAL A 4 -29.72 0.09 3.94
CA VAL A 4 -30.34 -1.17 3.50
C VAL A 4 -31.69 -0.79 2.91
N SER A 5 -31.81 -0.79 1.58
CA SER A 5 -33.11 -0.71 0.92
C SER A 5 -33.86 -2.04 1.06
N THR A 6 -34.31 -2.32 2.27
CA THR A 6 -35.51 -3.11 2.52
C THR A 6 -36.52 -2.10 3.01
N GLU A 7 -37.68 -2.02 2.37
CA GLU A 7 -38.77 -1.12 2.75
C GLU A 7 -38.87 -1.04 4.29
N PRO A 8 -38.93 0.15 4.90
CA PRO A 8 -38.95 0.31 6.37
C PRO A 8 -40.05 -0.56 7.03
N GLU A 9 -41.10 -0.88 6.28
CA GLU A 9 -42.19 -1.79 6.65
C GLU A 9 -41.80 -3.25 6.88
N GLN A 10 -40.78 -3.77 6.19
CA GLN A 10 -40.31 -5.15 6.34
C GLN A 10 -39.63 -5.36 7.69
N TYR A 11 -38.94 -4.34 8.21
CA TYR A 11 -38.37 -4.37 9.56
C TYR A 11 -39.44 -4.46 10.64
N HIS A 12 -40.56 -3.75 10.46
CA HIS A 12 -41.66 -3.81 11.42
C HIS A 12 -42.26 -5.20 11.53
N ILE A 13 -42.39 -5.93 10.41
CA ILE A 13 -42.93 -7.29 10.39
C ILE A 13 -41.95 -8.28 10.99
N TRP A 14 -40.65 -8.13 10.69
CA TRP A 14 -39.62 -8.96 11.29
C TRP A 14 -39.54 -8.75 12.81
N ILE A 15 -39.55 -7.50 13.28
CA ILE A 15 -39.59 -7.17 14.71
C ILE A 15 -40.84 -7.75 15.37
N PHE A 16 -42.01 -7.64 14.74
CA PHE A 16 -43.26 -8.20 15.28
C PHE A 16 -43.20 -9.72 15.39
N LYS A 17 -42.60 -10.40 14.40
CA LYS A 17 -42.35 -11.85 14.45
C LYS A 17 -41.41 -12.22 15.59
N LEU A 18 -40.29 -11.51 15.74
CA LEU A 18 -39.32 -11.75 16.82
C LEU A 18 -39.98 -11.56 18.19
N ILE A 19 -40.80 -10.53 18.34
CA ILE A 19 -41.60 -10.28 19.55
C ILE A 19 -42.54 -11.46 19.84
N ASN A 20 -43.25 -11.96 18.84
CA ASN A 20 -44.12 -13.12 19.03
C ASN A 20 -43.35 -14.40 19.42
N HIS A 21 -42.16 -14.62 18.85
CA HIS A 21 -41.29 -15.72 19.27
C HIS A 21 -40.67 -15.54 20.67
N MET A 22 -40.52 -14.30 21.15
CA MET A 22 -40.14 -14.03 22.55
C MET A 22 -41.21 -14.50 23.55
N PHE A 23 -42.48 -14.56 23.15
CA PHE A 23 -43.58 -14.99 24.02
C PHE A 23 -43.75 -16.51 24.09
N ASP A 24 -43.30 -17.26 23.07
CA ASP A 24 -43.45 -18.72 23.00
C ASP A 24 -42.32 -19.50 23.68
N ASN A 25 -41.13 -18.90 23.83
CA ASN A 25 -39.98 -19.56 24.45
C ASN A 25 -39.62 -18.93 25.80
N THR A 26 -39.29 -19.78 26.77
CA THR A 26 -38.90 -19.48 28.16
C THR A 26 -37.72 -18.50 28.29
N ILE A 27 -37.95 -17.22 28.03
CA ILE A 27 -37.09 -16.10 28.46
C ILE A 27 -37.54 -15.65 29.87
N ALA A 28 -38.59 -16.27 30.41
CA ALA A 28 -39.26 -15.91 31.64
C ALA A 28 -38.52 -16.26 32.95
N THR A 29 -37.27 -16.73 32.94
CA THR A 29 -36.60 -17.14 34.19
C THR A 29 -35.10 -16.79 34.28
N VAL A 30 -34.69 -15.62 33.80
CA VAL A 30 -33.44 -15.01 34.29
C VAL A 30 -33.83 -13.74 35.02
N GLY A 31 -33.87 -13.83 36.35
CA GLY A 31 -34.31 -12.77 37.23
C GLY A 31 -33.55 -11.46 37.01
N ILE A 32 -34.28 -10.37 37.23
CA ILE A 32 -33.89 -8.96 37.42
C ILE A 32 -32.48 -8.59 36.92
N LEU A 33 -32.43 -7.70 35.92
CA LEU A 33 -31.26 -7.10 35.25
C LEU A 33 -30.35 -6.27 36.19
N ASN A 34 -29.87 -6.87 37.28
CA ASN A 34 -29.20 -6.17 38.36
C ASN A 34 -27.67 -6.16 38.22
N THR A 35 -27.10 -6.99 37.34
CA THR A 35 -25.65 -7.11 37.14
C THR A 35 -25.30 -7.14 35.65
N ASN A 36 -24.18 -6.53 35.27
CA ASN A 36 -23.70 -6.50 33.87
C ASN A 36 -23.49 -7.90 33.29
N GLU A 37 -23.10 -8.88 34.08
CA GLU A 37 -22.95 -10.26 33.62
C GLU A 37 -24.28 -10.92 33.23
N ASN A 38 -25.37 -10.57 33.90
CA ASN A 38 -26.70 -11.08 33.56
C ASN A 38 -27.25 -10.41 32.31
N VAL A 39 -26.93 -9.13 32.09
CA VAL A 39 -27.26 -8.40 30.85
C VAL A 39 -26.59 -9.07 29.65
N VAL A 40 -25.27 -9.30 29.71
CA VAL A 40 -24.51 -9.93 28.63
C VAL A 40 -25.00 -11.36 28.34
N LYS A 41 -25.36 -12.14 29.37
CA LYS A 41 -25.93 -13.48 29.20
C LYS A 41 -27.29 -13.47 28.52
N ILE A 42 -28.12 -12.46 28.79
CA ILE A 42 -29.42 -12.29 28.14
C ILE A 42 -29.22 -11.84 26.69
N GLU A 43 -28.35 -10.87 26.42
CA GLU A 43 -28.00 -10.42 25.07
C GLU A 43 -27.52 -11.60 24.21
N GLN A 44 -26.57 -12.40 24.71
CA GLN A 44 -26.10 -13.61 24.03
C GLN A 44 -27.21 -14.65 23.81
N SER A 45 -28.13 -14.79 24.76
CA SER A 45 -29.26 -15.72 24.62
C SER A 45 -30.28 -15.26 23.58
N ILE A 46 -30.55 -13.95 23.50
CA ILE A 46 -31.41 -13.35 22.50
C ILE A 46 -30.75 -13.48 21.12
N GLU A 47 -29.47 -13.14 21.00
CA GLU A 47 -28.72 -13.27 19.75
C GLU A 47 -28.74 -14.72 19.25
N GLN A 48 -28.43 -15.69 20.10
CA GLN A 48 -28.31 -17.09 19.71
C GLN A 48 -29.64 -17.81 19.46
N ARG A 49 -30.70 -17.50 20.22
CA ARG A 49 -31.98 -18.23 20.14
C ARG A 49 -33.04 -17.55 19.31
N ILE A 50 -32.96 -16.23 19.12
CA ILE A 50 -34.01 -15.45 18.48
C ILE A 50 -33.47 -14.78 17.21
N ILE A 51 -32.29 -14.18 17.26
CA ILE A 51 -31.78 -13.42 16.12
C ILE A 51 -31.15 -14.37 15.09
N PHE A 52 -30.09 -15.12 15.44
CA PHE A 52 -29.37 -15.97 14.48
C PHE A 52 -30.26 -16.99 13.74
N PRO A 53 -31.23 -17.66 14.37
CA PRO A 53 -32.11 -18.60 13.65
C PRO A 53 -33.01 -17.94 12.60
N HIS A 54 -33.26 -16.63 12.71
CA HIS A 54 -34.20 -15.90 11.85
C HIS A 54 -33.52 -14.84 10.95
N VAL A 55 -32.19 -14.75 10.97
CA VAL A 55 -31.41 -13.80 10.15
C VAL A 55 -30.99 -14.38 8.80
N GLU A 56 -30.89 -15.70 8.66
CA GLU A 56 -30.39 -16.35 7.43
C GLU A 56 -31.26 -16.11 6.18
N SER A 57 -32.57 -15.85 6.35
CA SER A 57 -33.41 -15.26 5.28
C SER A 57 -34.62 -14.52 5.87
N ILE A 58 -34.40 -13.25 6.22
CA ILE A 58 -35.43 -12.34 6.74
C ILE A 58 -36.65 -12.27 5.79
N ILE A 59 -36.43 -12.37 4.48
CA ILE A 59 -37.49 -12.23 3.46
C ILE A 59 -38.39 -13.47 3.42
N ASN A 60 -37.83 -14.68 3.39
CA ASN A 60 -38.62 -15.91 3.44
C ASN A 60 -39.38 -16.00 4.76
N GLU A 61 -38.75 -15.56 5.85
CA GLU A 61 -39.36 -15.58 7.17
C GLU A 61 -40.49 -14.57 7.33
N ILE A 62 -40.36 -13.38 6.74
CA ILE A 62 -41.46 -12.41 6.60
C ILE A 62 -42.55 -13.00 5.70
N GLY A 63 -42.20 -13.64 4.58
CA GLY A 63 -43.15 -14.28 3.66
C GLY A 63 -43.98 -15.38 4.31
N ASN A 64 -43.31 -16.30 5.03
CA ASN A 64 -43.95 -17.37 5.79
C ASN A 64 -44.84 -16.83 6.90
N TYR A 65 -44.37 -15.81 7.63
CA TYR A 65 -45.16 -15.16 8.67
C TYR A 65 -46.40 -14.47 8.11
N ARG A 66 -46.28 -13.76 6.98
CA ARG A 66 -47.42 -13.15 6.28
C ARG A 66 -48.43 -14.22 5.83
N LYS A 67 -47.98 -15.34 5.25
CA LYS A 67 -48.86 -16.48 4.89
C LYS A 67 -49.59 -17.03 6.11
N ALA A 68 -48.88 -17.33 7.19
CA ALA A 68 -49.46 -17.86 8.43
C ALA A 68 -50.47 -16.88 9.08
N TYR A 69 -50.17 -15.58 9.05
CA TYR A 69 -51.08 -14.55 9.57
C TYR A 69 -52.35 -14.44 8.72
N VAL A 70 -52.25 -14.52 7.39
CA VAL A 70 -53.41 -14.54 6.49
C VAL A 70 -54.29 -15.77 6.75
N ASP A 71 -53.69 -16.95 6.88
CA ASP A 71 -54.42 -18.19 7.21
C ASP A 71 -55.11 -18.10 8.58
N PHE A 72 -54.49 -17.43 9.55
CA PHE A 72 -55.07 -17.17 10.86
C PHE A 72 -56.27 -16.22 10.75
N VAL A 73 -56.13 -15.07 10.10
CA VAL A 73 -57.21 -14.08 9.95
C VAL A 73 -58.40 -14.65 9.16
N GLN A 74 -58.15 -15.43 8.11
CA GLN A 74 -59.20 -16.11 7.34
C GLN A 74 -59.98 -17.15 8.15
N LYS A 75 -59.34 -17.82 9.12
CA LYS A 75 -60.01 -18.80 9.99
C LYS A 75 -60.88 -18.17 11.07
N PHE A 76 -60.62 -16.92 11.45
CA PHE A 76 -61.27 -16.23 12.56
C PHE A 76 -62.21 -15.09 12.15
N ASP A 77 -62.45 -14.89 10.84
CA ASP A 77 -63.38 -13.89 10.28
C ASP A 77 -63.18 -12.47 10.87
N ALA A 78 -61.93 -12.13 11.20
CA ALA A 78 -61.57 -10.85 11.79
C ALA A 78 -61.39 -9.76 10.72
N GLU A 79 -61.78 -8.52 11.03
CA GLU A 79 -61.55 -7.37 10.13
C GLU A 79 -60.06 -7.23 9.78
N ILE A 80 -59.77 -7.26 8.48
CA ILE A 80 -58.43 -7.25 7.92
C ILE A 80 -57.89 -5.81 7.99
N SER A 81 -57.25 -5.42 9.09
CA SER A 81 -56.69 -4.05 9.23
C SER A 81 -55.50 -3.77 8.30
N LEU A 82 -54.99 -4.79 7.59
CA LEU A 82 -53.83 -4.75 6.69
C LEU A 82 -54.19 -5.11 5.23
N SER A 83 -55.47 -4.99 4.84
CA SER A 83 -56.00 -5.43 3.53
C SER A 83 -55.18 -4.92 2.33
N ASN A 84 -54.80 -3.64 2.34
CA ASN A 84 -54.03 -3.01 1.27
C ASN A 84 -52.57 -3.53 1.16
N TYR A 85 -52.00 -4.10 2.24
CA TYR A 85 -50.66 -4.73 2.23
C TYR A 85 -50.68 -6.20 1.80
N ILE A 86 -51.84 -6.84 1.90
CA ILE A 86 -52.04 -8.27 1.65
C ILE A 86 -52.43 -8.51 0.17
N ASP A 87 -53.05 -7.53 -0.49
CA ASP A 87 -53.50 -7.68 -1.88
C ASP A 87 -52.35 -7.75 -2.91
N GLU A 88 -51.15 -7.20 -2.64
CA GLU A 88 -49.96 -7.45 -3.48
C GLU A 88 -49.46 -8.91 -3.40
N LEU A 89 -49.87 -9.64 -2.34
CA LEU A 89 -49.55 -11.05 -2.10
C LEU A 89 -50.64 -12.02 -2.55
N ARG A 90 -51.77 -11.54 -3.09
CA ARG A 90 -52.67 -12.38 -3.92
C ARG A 90 -52.03 -12.69 -5.28
N GLN A 91 -50.77 -13.08 -5.27
CA GLN A 91 -50.14 -13.76 -6.38
C GLN A 91 -50.69 -15.18 -6.35
N ASN A 92 -51.51 -15.52 -7.34
CA ASN A 92 -52.05 -16.85 -7.45
C ASN A 92 -50.93 -17.78 -7.93
N ASP A 93 -50.19 -18.35 -6.97
CA ASP A 93 -49.04 -19.24 -7.20
C ASP A 93 -49.41 -20.42 -8.12
N GLU A 94 -50.67 -20.86 -8.14
CA GLU A 94 -51.16 -21.91 -9.06
C GLU A 94 -51.30 -21.41 -10.51
N ARG A 95 -51.67 -20.15 -10.70
CA ARG A 95 -51.90 -19.55 -12.03
C ARG A 95 -50.61 -19.01 -12.65
N TYR A 96 -49.68 -18.52 -11.82
CA TYR A 96 -48.41 -17.94 -12.26
C TYR A 96 -47.23 -18.48 -11.43
N PRO A 97 -46.92 -19.79 -11.54
CA PRO A 97 -45.87 -20.43 -10.73
C PRO A 97 -44.46 -19.87 -11.00
N LEU A 98 -44.27 -19.21 -12.13
CA LEU A 98 -42.98 -18.64 -12.54
C LEU A 98 -42.80 -17.16 -12.15
N LEU A 99 -43.85 -16.49 -11.65
CA LEU A 99 -43.81 -15.06 -11.30
C LEU A 99 -42.76 -14.70 -10.22
N PRO A 100 -42.52 -15.53 -9.18
CA PRO A 100 -41.47 -15.27 -8.20
C PRO A 100 -40.05 -15.20 -8.80
N TYR A 101 -39.83 -15.87 -9.95
CA TYR A 101 -38.57 -15.89 -10.67
C TYR A 101 -38.38 -14.69 -11.60
N PHE A 102 -39.42 -13.86 -11.81
CA PHE A 102 -39.34 -12.59 -12.54
C PHE A 102 -38.83 -11.43 -11.69
N ASN A 103 -38.45 -11.68 -10.44
CA ASN A 103 -37.88 -10.68 -9.58
C ASN A 103 -36.46 -10.31 -10.04
N VAL A 104 -36.23 -9.01 -10.27
CA VAL A 104 -34.91 -8.48 -10.62
C VAL A 104 -33.95 -8.76 -9.46
N SER A 105 -32.86 -9.49 -9.72
CA SER A 105 -31.82 -9.76 -8.73
C SER A 105 -31.31 -8.44 -8.14
N ARG A 106 -31.08 -8.39 -6.82
CA ARG A 106 -30.60 -7.18 -6.13
C ARG A 106 -29.20 -6.72 -6.55
N ILE A 107 -28.48 -7.48 -7.38
CA ILE A 107 -27.16 -7.14 -7.94
C ILE A 107 -27.11 -5.72 -8.53
N LEU A 108 -28.21 -5.26 -9.13
CA LEU A 108 -28.29 -3.93 -9.75
C LEU A 108 -28.66 -2.80 -8.76
N THR A 109 -29.09 -3.14 -7.55
CA THR A 109 -29.60 -2.18 -6.56
C THR A 109 -28.81 -2.16 -5.25
N THR A 110 -28.05 -3.21 -4.93
CA THR A 110 -27.17 -3.28 -3.75
C THR A 110 -25.70 -3.23 -4.13
N ASN A 111 -24.86 -2.65 -3.26
CA ASN A 111 -23.41 -2.73 -3.40
C ASN A 111 -22.95 -4.14 -2.97
N PRO A 112 -22.49 -5.00 -3.89
CA PRO A 112 -22.16 -6.39 -3.57
C PRO A 112 -21.03 -6.51 -2.54
N LEU A 113 -20.08 -5.57 -2.53
CA LEU A 113 -18.97 -5.59 -1.59
C LEU A 113 -19.40 -5.31 -0.15
N GLU A 114 -20.29 -4.33 0.04
CA GLU A 114 -20.79 -4.00 1.39
C GLU A 114 -21.70 -5.10 1.93
N GLU A 115 -22.55 -5.68 1.08
CA GLU A 115 -23.36 -6.84 1.47
C GLU A 115 -22.47 -8.03 1.86
N PHE A 116 -21.42 -8.30 1.09
CA PHE A 116 -20.44 -9.33 1.41
C PHE A 116 -19.71 -9.07 2.74
N ARG A 117 -19.25 -7.83 2.97
CA ARG A 117 -18.61 -7.43 4.24
C ARG A 117 -19.51 -7.69 5.43
N VAL A 118 -20.78 -7.29 5.35
CA VAL A 118 -21.76 -7.51 6.43
C VAL A 118 -22.01 -8.99 6.65
N LYS A 119 -22.20 -9.78 5.59
CA LYS A 119 -22.40 -11.23 5.69
C LYS A 119 -21.18 -11.94 6.29
N MET A 120 -19.97 -11.56 5.90
CA MET A 120 -18.74 -12.11 6.48
C MET A 120 -18.57 -11.76 7.97
N GLN A 121 -18.95 -10.55 8.39
CA GLN A 121 -18.90 -10.14 9.80
C GLN A 121 -19.90 -10.90 10.67
N ASN A 122 -21.06 -11.25 10.11
CA ASN A 122 -22.11 -11.98 10.81
C ASN A 122 -21.92 -13.50 10.77
N LEU A 123 -20.97 -14.02 9.98
CA LEU A 123 -20.72 -15.44 9.87
C LEU A 123 -20.02 -15.95 11.16
N PRO A 124 -20.59 -16.96 11.85
CA PRO A 124 -20.00 -17.48 13.08
C PRO A 124 -18.63 -18.11 12.78
N PHE A 125 -17.63 -17.75 13.59
CA PHE A 125 -16.25 -18.24 13.46
C PHE A 125 -15.59 -17.93 12.10
N ALA A 126 -16.00 -16.85 11.41
CA ALA A 126 -15.41 -16.42 10.14
C ALA A 126 -13.87 -16.32 10.17
N ASP A 127 -13.31 -15.80 11.26
CA ASP A 127 -11.86 -15.68 11.47
C ASP A 127 -11.13 -17.03 11.52
N ALA A 128 -11.82 -18.12 11.85
CA ALA A 128 -11.24 -19.47 11.90
C ALA A 128 -11.47 -20.24 10.58
N ILE A 129 -12.63 -20.08 9.96
CA ILE A 129 -13.03 -20.82 8.75
C ILE A 129 -12.42 -20.16 7.50
N TYR A 130 -12.50 -18.83 7.40
CA TYR A 130 -12.03 -18.02 6.27
C TYR A 130 -11.04 -16.94 6.75
N PRO A 131 -9.88 -17.34 7.30
CA PRO A 131 -8.96 -16.45 7.99
C PRO A 131 -8.39 -15.37 7.07
N LEU A 132 -7.99 -15.72 5.85
CA LEU A 132 -7.33 -14.77 4.94
C LEU A 132 -8.30 -13.73 4.41
N THR A 133 -9.49 -14.17 3.97
CA THR A 133 -10.53 -13.28 3.48
C THR A 133 -10.96 -12.30 4.57
N THR A 134 -11.20 -12.79 5.79
CA THR A 134 -11.59 -11.94 6.91
C THR A 134 -10.48 -10.95 7.28
N PHE A 135 -9.22 -11.38 7.28
CA PHE A 135 -8.06 -10.53 7.53
C PHE A 135 -7.91 -9.40 6.50
N VAL A 136 -8.05 -9.71 5.21
CA VAL A 136 -7.93 -8.72 4.13
C VAL A 136 -9.11 -7.75 4.13
N LEU A 137 -10.34 -8.23 4.33
CA LEU A 137 -11.54 -7.39 4.37
C LEU A 137 -11.50 -6.34 5.48
N LYS A 138 -11.01 -6.69 6.67
CA LYS A 138 -10.89 -5.78 7.81
C LYS A 138 -10.10 -4.50 7.49
N ARG A 139 -9.13 -4.58 6.57
CA ARG A 139 -8.24 -3.47 6.19
C ARG A 139 -8.13 -3.29 4.68
N LEU A 140 -9.19 -3.64 3.93
CA LEU A 140 -9.17 -3.62 2.47
C LEU A 140 -8.75 -2.26 1.90
N ASN A 141 -9.21 -1.17 2.53
CA ASN A 141 -8.90 0.18 2.10
C ASN A 141 -7.42 0.52 2.26
N ASP A 142 -6.77 0.01 3.31
CA ASP A 142 -5.33 0.18 3.53
C ASP A 142 -4.56 -0.61 2.47
N TYR A 143 -4.90 -1.89 2.30
CA TYR A 143 -4.22 -2.80 1.39
C TYR A 143 -4.40 -2.43 -0.09
N ALA A 144 -5.51 -1.79 -0.44
CA ALA A 144 -5.73 -1.27 -1.79
C ALA A 144 -4.65 -0.26 -2.23
N ASN A 145 -3.96 0.38 -1.29
CA ASN A 145 -2.91 1.35 -1.58
C ASN A 145 -1.59 0.71 -2.02
N ILE A 146 -1.37 -0.59 -1.76
CA ILE A 146 -0.12 -1.29 -2.08
C ILE A 146 0.24 -1.17 -3.57
N ARG A 147 -0.76 -1.20 -4.46
CA ARG A 147 -0.59 -1.06 -5.92
C ARG A 147 0.15 0.23 -6.32
N TYR A 148 0.05 1.29 -5.52
CA TYR A 148 0.65 2.59 -5.79
C TYR A 148 2.14 2.66 -5.45
N LEU A 149 2.68 1.62 -4.82
CA LEU A 149 4.11 1.53 -4.50
C LEU A 149 4.97 1.49 -5.77
N TYR A 150 4.53 0.81 -6.83
CA TYR A 150 5.32 0.67 -8.06
C TYR A 150 5.56 2.03 -8.78
N PRO A 151 4.53 2.84 -9.11
CA PRO A 151 4.74 4.15 -9.72
C PRO A 151 5.63 5.08 -8.89
N ILE A 152 5.50 5.02 -7.55
CA ILE A 152 6.35 5.80 -6.65
C ILE A 152 7.81 5.37 -6.77
N MET A 153 8.07 4.07 -6.66
CA MET A 153 9.43 3.53 -6.75
C MET A 153 10.05 3.74 -8.13
N GLU A 154 9.28 3.63 -9.21
CA GLU A 154 9.77 3.85 -10.57
C GLU A 154 10.21 5.30 -10.79
N PHE A 155 9.40 6.26 -10.34
CA PHE A 155 9.77 7.68 -10.41
C PHE A 155 10.99 8.00 -9.55
N SER A 156 11.04 7.51 -8.30
CA SER A 156 12.21 7.71 -7.43
C SER A 156 13.49 7.11 -8.01
N LYS A 157 13.43 5.91 -8.61
CA LYS A 157 14.61 5.29 -9.28
C LYS A 157 15.10 6.15 -10.44
N TYR A 158 14.19 6.65 -11.26
CA TYR A 158 14.53 7.53 -12.37
C TYR A 158 15.23 8.81 -11.87
N LEU A 159 14.68 9.46 -10.83
CA LEU A 159 15.28 10.64 -10.24
C LEU A 159 16.66 10.36 -9.65
N ILE A 160 16.83 9.23 -8.96
CA ILE A 160 18.13 8.81 -8.43
C ILE A 160 19.12 8.63 -9.58
N SER A 161 18.75 7.87 -10.62
CA SER A 161 19.62 7.67 -11.79
C SER A 161 20.03 8.98 -12.48
N LYS A 162 19.13 9.99 -12.49
CA LYS A 162 19.38 11.27 -13.13
C LYS A 162 20.26 12.21 -12.29
N TYR A 163 19.99 12.31 -10.99
CA TYR A 163 20.52 13.35 -10.11
C TYR A 163 21.54 12.88 -9.07
N ASN A 164 21.79 11.57 -8.93
CA ASN A 164 22.71 11.07 -7.90
C ASN A 164 24.11 11.69 -8.04
N HIS A 165 24.62 12.30 -6.96
CA HIS A 165 25.85 13.09 -6.88
C HIS A 165 25.95 14.29 -7.85
N ARG A 166 24.86 14.64 -8.56
CA ARG A 166 24.85 15.67 -9.63
C ARG A 166 24.10 16.95 -9.27
N ILE A 167 23.38 16.96 -8.14
CA ILE A 167 22.62 18.12 -7.67
C ILE A 167 23.03 18.48 -6.25
N GLN A 168 23.21 19.77 -5.98
CA GLN A 168 23.42 20.26 -4.63
C GLN A 168 22.09 20.31 -3.88
N ARG A 169 22.13 20.18 -2.55
CA ARG A 169 20.91 20.20 -1.72
C ARG A 169 20.15 21.53 -1.86
N ASN A 170 20.86 22.65 -1.86
CA ASN A 170 20.24 23.97 -1.99
C ASN A 170 19.52 24.12 -3.33
N ASP A 171 20.14 23.64 -4.41
CA ASP A 171 19.55 23.67 -5.74
C ASP A 171 18.29 22.79 -5.80
N ALA A 172 18.32 21.60 -5.19
CA ALA A 172 17.16 20.71 -5.13
C ALA A 172 16.01 21.29 -4.30
N ALA A 173 16.31 22.12 -3.29
CA ALA A 173 15.30 22.77 -2.46
C ALA A 173 14.61 23.95 -3.18
N ILE A 174 15.31 24.62 -4.09
CA ILE A 174 14.80 25.76 -4.85
C ILE A 174 14.09 25.31 -6.12
N LEU A 175 14.66 24.33 -6.83
CA LEU A 175 14.19 23.88 -8.13
C LEU A 175 12.87 23.11 -7.98
N THR A 176 11.85 23.58 -8.70
CA THR A 176 10.53 22.93 -8.74
C THR A 176 10.53 21.73 -9.68
N ILE A 177 9.55 20.84 -9.53
CA ILE A 177 9.39 19.69 -10.43
C ILE A 177 9.10 20.18 -11.86
N GLU A 178 8.29 21.23 -12.02
CA GLU A 178 7.98 21.81 -13.33
C GLU A 178 9.25 22.34 -14.03
N GLU A 179 10.10 23.10 -13.32
CA GLU A 179 11.37 23.57 -13.86
C GLU A 179 12.31 22.40 -14.23
N ALA A 180 12.26 21.30 -13.49
CA ALA A 180 13.00 20.08 -13.83
C ALA A 180 12.49 19.40 -15.11
N LEU A 181 11.19 19.53 -15.42
CA LEU A 181 10.52 18.97 -16.60
C LEU A 181 10.67 19.83 -17.86
N GLN A 182 11.04 21.11 -17.70
CA GLN A 182 11.23 22.07 -18.81
C GLN A 182 12.65 22.12 -19.34
N LYS A 183 13.65 21.58 -18.63
CA LYS A 183 15.01 21.43 -19.17
C LYS A 183 14.96 20.54 -20.42
N GLU A 184 15.46 21.05 -21.54
CA GLU A 184 15.50 20.38 -22.85
C GLU A 184 16.47 19.17 -22.85
N ASP A 185 16.11 18.12 -22.12
CA ASP A 185 16.77 16.82 -22.18
C ASP A 185 15.99 15.87 -23.10
N VAL A 186 16.71 14.98 -23.76
CA VAL A 186 16.17 13.86 -24.57
C VAL A 186 15.20 12.98 -23.73
N ASP A 187 15.42 12.91 -22.42
CA ASP A 187 14.60 12.14 -21.47
C ASP A 187 13.43 12.91 -20.85
N SER A 188 13.19 14.17 -21.27
CA SER A 188 12.12 15.02 -20.71
C SER A 188 10.73 14.40 -20.86
N GLN A 189 10.46 13.71 -21.97
CA GLN A 189 9.18 13.04 -22.20
C GLN A 189 8.98 11.84 -21.27
N THR A 190 10.02 11.04 -21.04
CA THR A 190 9.99 9.90 -20.10
C THR A 190 9.75 10.40 -18.68
N MET A 191 10.43 11.47 -18.27
CA MET A 191 10.24 12.09 -16.96
C MET A 191 8.81 12.59 -16.75
N ARG A 192 8.18 13.18 -17.78
CA ARG A 192 6.77 13.64 -17.72
C ARG A 192 5.81 12.49 -17.51
N VAL A 193 5.99 11.39 -18.25
CA VAL A 193 5.13 10.20 -18.11
C VAL A 193 5.24 9.61 -16.71
N LEU A 194 6.46 9.40 -16.21
CA LEU A 194 6.69 8.85 -14.87
C LEU A 194 6.18 9.79 -13.76
N CYS A 195 6.35 11.11 -13.93
CA CYS A 195 5.86 12.10 -12.98
C CYS A 195 4.32 12.10 -12.93
N ASN A 196 3.63 12.02 -14.08
CA ASN A 196 2.18 11.93 -14.12
C ASN A 196 1.67 10.64 -13.45
N GLN A 197 2.30 9.49 -13.72
CA GLN A 197 1.95 8.23 -13.05
C GLN A 197 2.17 8.30 -11.54
N PHE A 198 3.26 8.94 -11.09
CA PHE A 198 3.53 9.21 -9.69
C PHE A 198 2.45 10.09 -9.06
N ILE A 199 2.09 11.22 -9.68
CA ILE A 199 1.06 12.14 -9.18
C ILE A 199 -0.29 11.41 -9.08
N ASP A 200 -0.65 10.64 -10.10
CA ASP A 200 -1.89 9.88 -10.11
C ASP A 200 -1.95 8.86 -8.97
N ALA A 201 -0.85 8.15 -8.72
CA ALA A 201 -0.72 7.23 -7.60
C ALA A 201 -0.75 7.97 -6.25
N TRP A 202 0.02 9.05 -6.13
CA TRP A 202 0.18 9.84 -4.91
C TRP A 202 -1.14 10.43 -4.42
N TYR A 203 -2.01 10.90 -5.33
CA TYR A 203 -3.31 11.47 -5.01
C TYR A 203 -4.42 10.42 -4.80
N LYS A 204 -4.23 9.18 -5.25
CA LYS A 204 -5.16 8.07 -5.01
C LYS A 204 -4.95 7.34 -3.69
N ILE A 205 -3.79 7.48 -3.05
CA ILE A 205 -3.51 6.85 -1.75
C ILE A 205 -4.51 7.35 -0.68
N ASN A 206 -5.15 6.46 0.04
CA ASN A 206 -6.05 6.83 1.14
C ASN A 206 -5.54 6.28 2.46
N LEU A 207 -4.41 6.82 2.93
CA LEU A 207 -3.81 6.48 4.23
C LEU A 207 -3.94 7.68 5.17
N SER A 208 -4.28 7.41 6.43
CA SER A 208 -4.41 8.44 7.48
C SER A 208 -3.06 8.85 8.07
N SER A 209 -2.14 7.90 8.18
CA SER A 209 -0.78 8.11 8.69
C SER A 209 0.19 7.15 8.00
N VAL A 210 1.45 7.57 7.89
CA VAL A 210 2.54 6.73 7.38
C VAL A 210 3.59 6.60 8.48
N ARG A 211 4.33 5.49 8.51
CA ARG A 211 5.29 5.17 9.58
C ARG A 211 6.70 4.99 9.03
N LEU A 212 7.67 5.50 9.78
CA LEU A 212 9.08 5.21 9.59
C LEU A 212 9.74 5.09 10.97
N GLY A 213 10.17 3.88 11.34
CA GLY A 213 10.67 3.61 12.69
C GLY A 213 9.65 3.96 13.77
N CYS A 214 10.05 4.83 14.72
CA CYS A 214 9.17 5.29 15.80
C CYS A 214 8.29 6.49 15.43
N GLN A 215 8.42 7.04 14.21
CA GLN A 215 7.70 8.23 13.79
C GLN A 215 6.49 7.87 12.95
N ALA A 216 5.36 8.55 13.20
CA ALA A 216 4.09 8.34 12.52
C ALA A 216 3.49 9.67 12.03
N PRO A 217 4.10 10.34 11.02
CA PRO A 217 3.55 11.54 10.43
C PRO A 217 2.13 11.31 9.87
N LYS A 218 1.29 12.34 9.97
CA LYS A 218 0.01 12.37 9.28
C LYS A 218 0.25 12.52 7.78
N PHE A 219 -0.44 11.71 6.99
CA PHE A 219 -0.34 11.79 5.54
C PHE A 219 -1.25 12.93 5.05
N VAL A 220 -0.68 14.13 4.96
CA VAL A 220 -1.39 15.34 4.51
C VAL A 220 -0.77 15.84 3.22
N ARG A 221 -1.61 16.05 2.21
CA ARG A 221 -1.21 16.64 0.94
C ARG A 221 -1.37 18.15 1.04
N THR A 222 -0.27 18.86 0.89
CA THR A 222 -0.23 20.32 1.04
C THR A 222 -0.88 21.05 -0.14
N TYR A 223 -0.83 20.47 -1.34
CA TYR A 223 -1.27 21.11 -2.59
C TYR A 223 -2.32 20.30 -3.33
N HIS A 224 -3.12 20.97 -4.16
CA HIS A 224 -3.99 20.31 -5.13
C HIS A 224 -3.18 19.69 -6.27
N ARG A 225 -3.74 18.67 -6.92
CA ARG A 225 -3.07 17.87 -7.96
C ARG A 225 -2.45 18.72 -9.08
N GLU A 226 -3.17 19.74 -9.52
CA GLU A 226 -2.77 20.63 -10.63
C GLU A 226 -1.62 21.57 -10.25
N GLU A 227 -1.47 21.89 -8.96
CA GLU A 227 -0.44 22.81 -8.48
C GLU A 227 0.81 22.07 -7.97
N PHE A 228 0.77 20.73 -7.92
CA PHE A 228 1.81 19.92 -7.31
C PHE A 228 3.17 20.14 -7.97
N THR A 229 3.25 20.11 -9.30
CA THR A 229 4.52 20.26 -10.04
C THR A 229 5.13 21.65 -9.90
N ASN A 230 4.28 22.68 -9.84
CA ASN A 230 4.69 24.08 -9.78
C ASN A 230 5.14 24.53 -8.39
N LYS A 231 4.56 23.95 -7.33
CA LYS A 231 4.80 24.38 -5.94
C LYS A 231 5.67 23.42 -5.13
N THR A 232 5.85 22.19 -5.59
CA THR A 232 6.66 21.19 -4.87
C THR A 232 8.11 21.25 -5.35
N SER A 233 9.04 21.41 -4.40
CA SER A 233 10.46 21.34 -4.68
C SER A 233 10.90 19.91 -5.01
N LEU A 234 11.95 19.80 -5.81
CA LEU A 234 12.51 18.52 -6.21
C LEU A 234 13.03 17.72 -4.99
N ALA A 235 13.54 18.41 -3.97
CA ALA A 235 14.01 17.81 -2.71
C ALA A 235 12.94 16.95 -2.00
N CYS A 236 11.65 17.29 -2.14
CA CYS A 236 10.55 16.52 -1.53
C CYS A 236 10.34 15.14 -2.15
N VAL A 237 10.80 14.93 -3.39
CA VAL A 237 10.62 13.68 -4.14
C VAL A 237 11.94 12.90 -4.32
N LEU A 238 13.06 13.54 -4.01
CA LEU A 238 14.38 12.92 -3.93
C LEU A 238 14.56 12.24 -2.57
N LEU A 239 14.49 10.90 -2.56
CA LEU A 239 14.75 10.10 -1.37
C LEU A 239 16.19 10.35 -0.89
N ASN A 240 16.39 10.89 0.30
CA ASN A 240 17.71 11.20 0.83
C ASN A 240 17.90 10.65 2.26
N LYS A 241 19.16 10.52 2.69
CA LYS A 241 19.52 10.06 4.04
C LYS A 241 19.64 11.20 5.05
N SER A 242 19.40 12.45 4.65
CA SER A 242 19.62 13.62 5.50
C SER A 242 18.53 13.74 6.57
N LYS A 243 18.83 14.53 7.61
CA LYS A 243 17.87 14.90 8.67
C LYS A 243 16.80 15.89 8.20
N ASP A 244 16.73 16.19 6.90
CA ASP A 244 15.76 17.17 6.41
C ASP A 244 14.41 16.48 6.21
N ASP A 245 13.38 16.99 6.86
CA ASP A 245 12.02 16.44 6.81
C ASP A 245 11.37 16.48 5.41
N SER A 246 12.06 17.06 4.42
CA SER A 246 11.57 17.26 3.04
C SER A 246 11.18 15.96 2.33
N SER A 247 12.05 14.94 2.33
CA SER A 247 11.81 13.64 1.67
C SER A 247 11.17 12.60 2.59
N PHE A 248 11.09 12.92 3.89
CA PHE A 248 10.68 11.99 4.95
C PHE A 248 9.28 11.41 4.72
N LEU A 249 8.32 12.23 4.30
CA LEU A 249 6.95 11.78 4.04
C LEU A 249 6.89 10.71 2.95
N LEU A 250 7.69 10.86 1.90
CA LEU A 250 7.74 9.91 0.79
C LEU A 250 8.41 8.59 1.22
N ILE A 251 9.50 8.66 1.97
CA ILE A 251 10.20 7.49 2.53
C ILE A 251 9.26 6.73 3.47
N ALA A 252 8.58 7.43 4.39
CA ALA A 252 7.62 6.83 5.30
C ALA A 252 6.43 6.19 4.54
N CYS A 253 5.97 6.80 3.44
CA CYS A 253 4.93 6.23 2.60
C CYS A 253 5.38 4.92 1.94
N ILE A 254 6.56 4.89 1.32
CA ILE A 254 7.16 3.69 0.71
C ILE A 254 7.29 2.57 1.75
N HIS A 255 7.80 2.90 2.95
CA HIS A 255 7.96 1.94 4.04
C HIS A 255 6.61 1.37 4.49
N THR A 256 5.62 2.23 4.71
CA THR A 256 4.26 1.81 5.12
C THR A 256 3.64 0.86 4.09
N LEU A 257 3.71 1.19 2.80
CA LEU A 257 3.14 0.35 1.75
C LEU A 257 3.84 -1.01 1.65
N ALA A 258 5.16 -1.03 1.81
CA ALA A 258 5.93 -2.27 1.83
C ALA A 258 5.61 -3.14 3.06
N GLU A 259 5.44 -2.51 4.23
CA GLU A 259 5.03 -3.19 5.47
C GLU A 259 3.62 -3.77 5.36
N LEU A 260 2.66 -3.05 4.77
CA LEU A 260 1.31 -3.55 4.54
C LEU A 260 1.31 -4.84 3.71
N GLN A 261 2.14 -4.91 2.66
CA GLN A 261 2.27 -6.14 1.89
C GLN A 261 2.94 -7.26 2.70
N ASN A 262 4.01 -6.94 3.41
CA ASN A 262 4.71 -7.90 4.26
C ASN A 262 3.79 -8.48 5.35
N GLU A 263 2.88 -7.66 5.89
CA GLU A 263 1.88 -8.07 6.88
C GLU A 263 0.96 -9.16 6.32
N ILE A 264 0.41 -8.98 5.11
CA ILE A 264 -0.47 -9.95 4.47
C ILE A 264 0.27 -11.27 4.22
N VAL A 265 1.48 -11.20 3.66
CA VAL A 265 2.28 -12.40 3.35
C VAL A 265 2.71 -13.13 4.63
N ALA A 266 3.09 -12.39 5.68
CA ALA A 266 3.42 -12.95 6.97
C ALA A 266 2.21 -13.62 7.64
N TYR A 267 1.04 -12.99 7.58
CA TYR A 267 -0.20 -13.57 8.09
C TYR A 267 -0.55 -14.87 7.36
N PHE A 268 -0.54 -14.87 6.02
CA PHE A 268 -0.82 -16.04 5.20
C PHE A 268 0.12 -17.21 5.53
N ARG A 269 1.43 -16.95 5.62
CA ARG A 269 2.40 -18.02 5.95
C ARG A 269 2.23 -18.57 7.35
N LYS A 270 2.00 -17.69 8.34
CA LYS A 270 1.86 -18.09 9.74
C LYS A 270 0.56 -18.84 10.00
N VAL A 271 -0.55 -18.37 9.46
CA VAL A 271 -1.90 -18.84 9.82
C VAL A 271 -2.43 -19.90 8.85
N VAL A 272 -2.11 -19.78 7.56
CA VAL A 272 -2.68 -20.66 6.52
C VAL A 272 -1.72 -21.79 6.15
N VAL A 273 -0.43 -21.49 5.98
CA VAL A 273 0.56 -22.48 5.50
C VAL A 273 1.32 -23.16 6.65
N ASN A 274 1.35 -22.57 7.85
CA ASN A 274 2.17 -23.03 8.99
C ASN A 274 3.67 -23.12 8.69
N GLU A 275 4.17 -22.30 7.76
CA GLU A 275 5.59 -22.24 7.40
C GLU A 275 6.29 -21.05 8.06
N THR A 276 7.46 -21.31 8.67
CA THR A 276 8.23 -20.30 9.42
C THR A 276 9.44 -19.74 8.65
N THR A 277 9.83 -20.33 7.52
CA THR A 277 11.06 -19.98 6.78
C THR A 277 10.76 -19.17 5.52
N SER A 278 11.40 -18.00 5.36
CA SER A 278 11.28 -17.14 4.16
C SER A 278 12.46 -17.33 3.22
N ASN A 279 12.24 -17.69 1.95
CA ASN A 279 13.34 -17.76 0.96
C ASN A 279 13.28 -16.70 -0.16
N THR A 280 12.15 -16.04 -0.40
CA THR A 280 12.04 -15.02 -1.45
C THR A 280 11.76 -13.63 -0.88
N ARG A 281 12.83 -12.86 -0.68
CA ARG A 281 12.78 -11.42 -0.42
C ARG A 281 13.18 -10.68 -1.69
N VAL A 282 12.33 -9.76 -2.13
CA VAL A 282 12.60 -8.88 -3.27
C VAL A 282 13.00 -7.51 -2.74
N PHE A 283 14.06 -6.94 -3.31
CA PHE A 283 14.46 -5.58 -3.00
C PHE A 283 13.45 -4.57 -3.55
N LEU A 284 13.20 -3.48 -2.82
CA LEU A 284 12.30 -2.42 -3.30
C LEU A 284 12.78 -1.81 -4.65
N SER A 285 14.09 -1.85 -4.89
CA SER A 285 14.71 -1.46 -6.15
C SER A 285 14.32 -2.35 -7.36
N ALA A 286 13.83 -3.57 -7.12
CA ALA A 286 13.48 -4.55 -8.16
C ALA A 286 11.98 -4.89 -8.24
N ILE A 287 11.12 -4.10 -7.57
CA ILE A 287 9.66 -4.31 -7.62
C ILE A 287 9.15 -4.18 -9.06
N ARG A 288 8.26 -5.11 -9.43
CA ARG A 288 7.43 -5.10 -10.63
C ARG A 288 5.95 -5.10 -10.22
N PRO A 289 5.02 -4.71 -11.10
CA PRO A 289 3.59 -4.71 -10.80
C PRO A 289 3.05 -6.10 -10.39
N GLU A 290 3.65 -7.16 -10.92
CA GLU A 290 3.32 -8.56 -10.62
C GLU A 290 3.65 -8.96 -9.17
N HIS A 291 4.64 -8.30 -8.57
CA HIS A 291 5.05 -8.59 -7.19
C HIS A 291 4.11 -7.94 -6.17
N LEU A 292 3.20 -7.04 -6.59
CA LEU A 292 2.36 -6.26 -5.70
C LEU A 292 0.96 -6.83 -5.60
N LEU A 293 0.34 -6.65 -4.43
CA LEU A 293 -1.07 -6.93 -4.25
C LEU A 293 -1.92 -6.01 -5.15
N GLN A 294 -2.52 -6.59 -6.20
CA GLN A 294 -3.48 -5.92 -7.07
C GLN A 294 -4.92 -6.24 -6.63
N LEU A 295 -5.28 -5.78 -5.44
CA LEU A 295 -6.62 -5.96 -4.88
C LEU A 295 -7.16 -4.63 -4.37
N GLY A 296 -8.43 -4.35 -4.62
CA GLY A 296 -9.13 -3.15 -4.14
C GLY A 296 -10.63 -3.34 -4.29
N GLU A 297 -11.40 -2.32 -3.94
CA GLU A 297 -12.86 -2.42 -3.90
C GLU A 297 -13.45 -2.79 -5.26
N PHE A 298 -12.97 -2.17 -6.34
CA PHE A 298 -13.45 -2.46 -7.69
C PHE A 298 -13.08 -3.88 -8.13
N GLU A 299 -11.82 -4.30 -7.94
CA GLU A 299 -11.37 -5.63 -8.35
C GLU A 299 -12.07 -6.74 -7.55
N LEU A 300 -12.27 -6.52 -6.24
CA LEU A 300 -12.98 -7.47 -5.40
C LEU A 300 -14.47 -7.51 -5.75
N THR A 301 -15.12 -6.37 -5.97
CA THR A 301 -16.52 -6.33 -6.42
C THR A 301 -16.67 -7.08 -7.75
N LYS A 302 -15.76 -6.84 -8.71
CA LYS A 302 -15.78 -7.53 -10.00
C LYS A 302 -15.62 -9.05 -9.85
N LYS A 303 -14.69 -9.49 -8.99
CA LYS A 303 -14.50 -10.92 -8.67
C LYS A 303 -15.73 -11.52 -8.03
N LEU A 304 -16.28 -10.87 -7.01
CA LEU A 304 -17.52 -11.29 -6.36
C LEU A 304 -18.62 -11.49 -7.40
N VAL A 305 -18.89 -10.45 -8.22
CA VAL A 305 -19.95 -10.45 -9.26
C VAL A 305 -19.79 -11.57 -10.28
N LYS A 306 -18.55 -11.82 -10.73
CA LYS A 306 -18.28 -12.70 -11.86
C LYS A 306 -18.10 -14.16 -11.45
N ASP A 307 -17.41 -14.38 -10.34
CA ASP A 307 -16.82 -15.67 -10.00
C ASP A 307 -17.28 -16.20 -8.63
N SER A 308 -18.11 -15.47 -7.86
CA SER A 308 -18.41 -15.89 -6.48
C SER A 308 -19.88 -15.78 -6.06
N PHE A 309 -20.79 -15.47 -6.98
CA PHE A 309 -22.23 -15.50 -6.72
C PHE A 309 -22.89 -16.73 -7.30
N VAL A 310 -23.68 -17.38 -6.46
CA VAL A 310 -24.68 -18.37 -6.88
C VAL A 310 -26.05 -17.75 -6.68
N ILE A 311 -26.80 -17.60 -7.78
CA ILE A 311 -28.22 -17.26 -7.69
C ILE A 311 -28.96 -18.57 -7.47
N ASN A 312 -29.37 -18.81 -6.22
CA ASN A 312 -30.29 -19.90 -5.95
C ASN A 312 -31.72 -19.44 -6.23
N TYR A 313 -32.32 -20.02 -7.27
CA TYR A 313 -33.68 -19.71 -7.66
C TYR A 313 -34.72 -20.36 -6.73
N GLU A 314 -34.34 -21.41 -6.00
CA GLU A 314 -35.20 -22.12 -5.03
C GLU A 314 -35.17 -21.44 -3.65
N TYR A 315 -34.00 -20.96 -3.22
CA TYR A 315 -33.79 -20.30 -1.92
C TYR A 315 -33.77 -18.77 -2.08
N GLY A 316 -34.74 -18.08 -1.48
CA GLY A 316 -34.84 -16.60 -1.55
C GLY A 316 -35.39 -16.07 -2.89
N GLN A 317 -35.95 -16.96 -3.72
CA GLN A 317 -36.65 -16.65 -4.98
C GLN A 317 -35.83 -15.77 -5.94
N GLY A 318 -34.50 -15.99 -6.00
CA GLY A 318 -33.58 -15.22 -6.86
C GLY A 318 -33.29 -13.78 -6.41
N ARG A 319 -33.78 -13.36 -5.23
CA ARG A 319 -33.52 -12.02 -4.65
C ARG A 319 -32.29 -11.99 -3.74
N ASP A 320 -31.98 -13.12 -3.10
CA ASP A 320 -30.86 -13.25 -2.18
C ASP A 320 -29.58 -13.65 -2.93
N LEU A 321 -28.48 -12.97 -2.60
CA LEU A 321 -27.16 -13.28 -3.13
C LEU A 321 -26.46 -14.29 -2.22
N ILE A 322 -26.17 -15.48 -2.76
CA ILE A 322 -25.39 -16.50 -2.04
C ILE A 322 -23.94 -16.40 -2.51
N TYR A 323 -23.02 -16.29 -1.55
CA TYR A 323 -21.60 -16.21 -1.80
C TYR A 323 -20.96 -17.58 -1.62
N ASP A 324 -20.13 -17.99 -2.57
CA ASP A 324 -19.25 -19.14 -2.39
C ASP A 324 -18.00 -18.70 -1.61
N TYR A 325 -18.09 -18.83 -0.28
CA TYR A 325 -17.00 -18.43 0.61
C TYR A 325 -15.74 -19.29 0.44
N GLU A 326 -15.88 -20.55 0.03
CA GLU A 326 -14.74 -21.45 -0.19
C GLU A 326 -13.97 -21.04 -1.44
N GLU A 327 -14.68 -20.73 -2.53
CA GLU A 327 -14.09 -20.23 -3.76
C GLU A 327 -13.38 -18.88 -3.53
N ILE A 328 -14.03 -17.94 -2.85
CA ILE A 328 -13.43 -16.63 -2.52
C ILE A 328 -12.15 -16.80 -1.71
N GLU A 329 -12.18 -17.62 -0.65
CA GLU A 329 -11.01 -17.87 0.19
C GLU A 329 -9.88 -18.54 -0.63
N SER A 330 -10.21 -19.50 -1.48
CA SER A 330 -9.24 -20.17 -2.37
C SER A 330 -8.59 -19.19 -3.34
N GLU A 331 -9.37 -18.31 -3.98
CA GLU A 331 -8.84 -17.27 -4.86
C GLU A 331 -7.92 -16.29 -4.12
N MET A 332 -8.31 -15.88 -2.92
CA MET A 332 -7.50 -14.99 -2.08
C MET A 332 -6.18 -15.65 -1.70
N ARG A 333 -6.20 -16.95 -1.38
CA ARG A 333 -4.99 -17.73 -1.10
C ARG A 333 -4.08 -17.79 -2.31
N ASN A 334 -4.62 -18.07 -3.50
CA ASN A 334 -3.85 -18.10 -4.73
C ASN A 334 -3.18 -16.75 -5.00
N LEU A 335 -3.92 -15.66 -4.86
CA LEU A 335 -3.43 -14.30 -5.08
C LEU A 335 -2.32 -13.92 -4.10
N VAL A 336 -2.46 -14.26 -2.81
CA VAL A 336 -1.45 -13.97 -1.78
C VAL A 336 -0.25 -14.92 -1.88
N SER A 337 -0.44 -16.16 -2.30
CA SER A 337 0.63 -17.15 -2.44
C SER A 337 1.71 -16.74 -3.44
N SER A 338 1.33 -15.99 -4.49
CA SER A 338 2.26 -15.45 -5.48
C SER A 338 3.05 -14.22 -5.01
N LEU A 339 2.69 -13.64 -3.87
CA LEU A 339 3.34 -12.41 -3.40
C LEU A 339 4.69 -12.66 -2.75
N CYS A 340 5.60 -11.73 -2.98
CA CYS A 340 6.92 -11.71 -2.38
C CYS A 340 6.94 -10.84 -1.10
N LEU A 341 7.87 -11.15 -0.20
CA LEU A 341 8.24 -10.23 0.88
C LEU A 341 9.18 -9.16 0.35
N PHE A 342 9.00 -7.93 0.79
CA PHE A 342 9.88 -6.82 0.47
C PHE A 342 10.94 -6.62 1.55
N ASN A 343 12.18 -6.38 1.11
CA ASN A 343 13.24 -5.92 1.99
C ASN A 343 13.13 -4.39 2.17
N THR A 344 12.71 -3.95 3.36
CA THR A 344 12.54 -2.53 3.72
C THR A 344 13.84 -1.87 4.21
N GLU A 345 14.90 -2.64 4.47
CA GLU A 345 16.17 -2.13 5.02
C GLU A 345 17.00 -1.36 3.97
N ASN A 346 16.88 -1.74 2.69
CA ASN A 346 17.67 -1.19 1.59
C ASN A 346 16.81 -0.43 0.57
N ILE A 347 16.21 0.69 0.99
CA ILE A 347 15.60 1.64 0.05
C ILE A 347 16.73 2.41 -0.66
N PRO A 348 16.75 2.47 -2.00
CA PRO A 348 17.74 3.26 -2.73
C PRO A 348 17.55 4.74 -2.39
N MET A 349 18.60 5.37 -1.87
CA MET A 349 18.63 6.79 -1.53
C MET A 349 19.60 7.53 -2.46
N LEU A 350 19.26 8.77 -2.78
CA LEU A 350 20.11 9.73 -3.46
C LEU A 350 21.18 10.28 -2.51
N ASN A 351 22.37 10.50 -3.06
CA ASN A 351 23.39 11.31 -2.42
C ASN A 351 23.49 12.68 -3.13
N TYR A 352 23.45 13.77 -2.37
CA TYR A 352 23.68 15.11 -2.93
C TYR A 352 25.15 15.34 -3.26
N GLN A 353 25.41 16.26 -4.19
CA GLN A 353 26.75 16.70 -4.53
C GLN A 353 27.43 17.35 -3.32
N PHE A 354 28.70 17.02 -3.07
CA PHE A 354 29.52 17.50 -1.95
C PHE A 354 29.01 17.13 -0.55
N GLU A 355 27.99 16.27 -0.44
CA GLU A 355 27.50 15.77 0.84
C GLU A 355 28.11 14.42 1.16
N LEU A 356 29.19 14.47 1.92
CA LEU A 356 29.85 13.32 2.50
C LEU A 356 29.11 12.94 3.78
N TYR A 357 28.09 12.07 3.67
CA TYR A 357 27.36 11.58 4.85
C TYR A 357 28.25 10.73 5.77
N ASN A 358 27.80 10.47 7.00
CA ASN A 358 28.48 9.57 7.96
C ASN A 358 28.77 8.16 7.39
N GLU A 359 28.08 7.75 6.33
CA GLU A 359 28.38 6.54 5.55
C GLU A 359 29.72 6.60 4.81
N ASN A 360 30.34 7.77 4.66
CA ASN A 360 31.70 7.88 4.14
C ASN A 360 32.74 7.40 5.14
N SER A 361 32.40 7.29 6.43
CA SER A 361 33.22 6.47 7.33
C SER A 361 33.27 5.03 6.82
N SER A 362 32.17 4.50 6.27
CA SER A 362 32.14 3.19 5.62
C SER A 362 32.79 3.20 4.23
N LEU A 363 32.66 4.26 3.40
CA LEU A 363 33.39 4.35 2.13
C LEU A 363 34.91 4.41 2.35
N ILE A 364 35.37 5.29 3.24
CA ILE A 364 36.77 5.38 3.66
C ILE A 364 37.23 4.05 4.28
N THR A 365 36.38 3.38 5.08
CA THR A 365 36.69 2.04 5.62
C THR A 365 36.76 0.98 4.52
N ASN A 366 35.88 1.02 3.53
CA ASN A 366 35.85 0.08 2.41
C ASN A 366 37.07 0.27 1.50
N ILE A 367 37.45 1.52 1.23
CA ILE A 367 38.67 1.86 0.49
C ILE A 367 39.90 1.43 1.31
N ARG A 368 39.97 1.72 2.62
CA ARG A 368 41.06 1.26 3.50
C ARG A 368 41.19 -0.26 3.58
N ARG A 369 40.08 -0.99 3.43
CA ARG A 369 40.07 -2.47 3.38
C ARG A 369 40.63 -3.02 2.07
N ARG A 370 40.53 -2.26 0.98
CA ARG A 370 40.91 -2.69 -0.37
C ARG A 370 42.27 -2.16 -0.81
N ILE A 371 42.54 -0.88 -0.55
CA ILE A 371 43.76 -0.17 -0.93
C ILE A 371 44.48 0.30 0.34
N PRO A 372 45.75 -0.10 0.58
CA PRO A 372 46.49 0.33 1.75
C PRO A 372 46.78 1.83 1.69
N GLN A 373 46.18 2.59 2.60
CA GLN A 373 46.32 4.05 2.60
C GLN A 373 47.55 4.49 3.39
N THR A 374 48.35 5.39 2.80
CA THR A 374 49.55 5.98 3.41
C THR A 374 49.54 7.49 3.29
N LEU A 375 50.18 8.15 4.26
CA LEU A 375 50.23 9.61 4.30
C LEU A 375 51.11 10.15 3.16
N LEU A 376 50.68 11.26 2.56
CA LEU A 376 51.48 12.00 1.59
C LEU A 376 52.78 12.49 2.22
N SER A 377 53.84 12.52 1.42
CA SER A 377 55.12 13.08 1.85
C SER A 377 54.96 14.56 2.22
N THR A 378 55.77 15.05 3.17
CA THR A 378 55.77 16.47 3.57
C THR A 378 56.08 17.41 2.40
N VAL A 379 56.88 16.94 1.44
CA VAL A 379 57.22 17.66 0.21
C VAL A 379 55.99 17.81 -0.68
N ASP A 380 55.23 16.74 -0.91
CA ASP A 380 54.05 16.78 -1.78
C ASP A 380 52.90 17.54 -1.14
N ARG A 381 52.68 17.39 0.18
CA ARG A 381 51.73 18.21 0.94
C ARG A 381 52.03 19.71 0.81
N THR A 382 53.30 20.10 0.82
CA THR A 382 53.70 21.50 0.62
C THR A 382 53.44 21.97 -0.81
N LYS A 383 53.66 21.11 -1.81
CA LYS A 383 53.29 21.41 -3.21
C LYS A 383 51.78 21.59 -3.37
N PHE A 384 50.95 20.73 -2.78
CA PHE A 384 49.49 20.85 -2.81
C PHE A 384 49.02 22.11 -2.11
N LYS A 385 49.55 22.39 -0.91
CA LYS A 385 49.20 23.62 -0.18
C LYS A 385 49.51 24.87 -1.01
N ASN A 386 50.67 24.91 -1.66
CA ASN A 386 51.05 26.05 -2.50
C ASN A 386 50.20 26.15 -3.78
N LEU A 387 49.72 25.03 -4.31
CA LEU A 387 48.84 25.01 -5.47
C LEU A 387 47.41 25.42 -5.10
N LEU A 388 46.85 24.89 -4.01
CA LEU A 388 45.53 25.27 -3.48
C LEU A 388 45.44 26.76 -3.13
N VAL A 389 46.51 27.34 -2.58
CA VAL A 389 46.58 28.79 -2.27
C VAL A 389 46.52 29.66 -3.54
N ARG A 390 46.86 29.11 -4.70
CA ARG A 390 46.84 29.81 -6.00
C ARG A 390 45.57 29.56 -6.81
N MET A 391 44.73 28.61 -6.39
CA MET A 391 43.47 28.28 -7.07
C MET A 391 42.36 29.21 -6.64
N ASP A 392 41.42 29.46 -7.56
CA ASP A 392 40.20 30.17 -7.19
C ASP A 392 39.23 29.24 -6.43
N HIS A 393 38.21 29.83 -5.83
CA HIS A 393 37.25 29.07 -5.02
C HIS A 393 36.46 28.05 -5.86
N TYR A 394 36.26 28.33 -7.15
CA TYR A 394 35.50 27.49 -8.07
C TYR A 394 36.30 26.24 -8.44
N ASP A 395 37.58 26.39 -8.75
CA ASP A 395 38.52 25.32 -9.03
C ASP A 395 38.72 24.39 -7.83
N ILE A 396 38.73 24.92 -6.61
CA ILE A 396 38.81 24.11 -5.38
C ILE A 396 37.54 23.25 -5.23
N VAL A 397 36.36 23.83 -5.43
CA VAL A 397 35.09 23.09 -5.39
C VAL A 397 35.04 22.01 -6.46
N HIS A 398 35.51 22.30 -7.68
CA HIS A 398 35.65 21.30 -8.73
C HIS A 398 36.60 20.18 -8.35
N CYS A 399 37.72 20.49 -7.69
CA CYS A 399 38.66 19.47 -7.25
C CYS A 399 38.04 18.52 -6.23
N LEU A 400 37.28 19.04 -5.26
CA LEU A 400 36.58 18.22 -4.29
C LEU A 400 35.52 17.33 -4.96
N GLY A 401 34.78 17.86 -5.93
CA GLY A 401 33.73 17.11 -6.62
C GLY A 401 34.28 16.00 -7.51
N PHE A 402 35.45 16.24 -8.10
CA PHE A 402 36.20 15.23 -8.81
C PHE A 402 36.68 14.12 -7.88
N LEU A 403 37.25 14.46 -6.71
CA LEU A 403 37.68 13.47 -5.74
C LEU A 403 36.50 12.62 -5.23
N ASP A 404 35.34 13.22 -4.99
CA ASP A 404 34.12 12.50 -4.62
C ASP A 404 33.70 11.47 -5.67
N ASN A 405 33.79 11.83 -6.95
CA ASN A 405 33.53 10.89 -8.04
C ASN A 405 34.56 9.75 -8.04
N VAL A 406 35.85 10.05 -7.89
CA VAL A 406 36.91 9.04 -7.80
C VAL A 406 36.68 8.08 -6.63
N PHE A 407 36.35 8.60 -5.45
CA PHE A 407 36.00 7.79 -4.29
C PHE A 407 34.81 6.85 -4.55
N THR A 408 33.81 7.31 -5.29
CA THR A 408 32.62 6.52 -5.62
C THR A 408 32.97 5.35 -6.54
N TYR A 409 33.79 5.57 -7.56
CA TYR A 409 34.21 4.50 -8.48
C TYR A 409 35.16 3.50 -7.81
N LEU A 410 36.09 3.97 -6.97
CA LEU A 410 37.00 3.10 -6.21
C LEU A 410 36.25 2.14 -5.28
N CYS A 411 35.06 2.52 -4.80
CA CYS A 411 34.23 1.64 -3.98
C CYS A 411 33.57 0.50 -4.78
N ASN A 412 33.48 0.60 -6.10
CA ASN A 412 32.77 -0.37 -6.95
C ASN A 412 33.70 -1.31 -7.72
N ILE A 413 35.02 -1.12 -7.64
CA ILE A 413 36.02 -1.93 -8.34
C ILE A 413 36.70 -2.89 -7.34
N ASP A 414 36.88 -4.14 -7.77
CA ASP A 414 37.45 -5.24 -6.97
C ASP A 414 38.92 -5.56 -7.32
N ASP A 415 39.57 -4.73 -8.14
CA ASP A 415 40.95 -4.92 -8.60
C ASP A 415 41.99 -4.32 -7.63
N ASP A 416 43.21 -4.89 -7.62
CA ASP A 416 44.35 -4.33 -6.86
C ASP A 416 44.93 -3.12 -7.61
N LEU A 417 44.54 -1.92 -7.17
CA LEU A 417 44.86 -0.65 -7.83
C LEU A 417 45.96 0.15 -7.08
N SER A 418 46.70 -0.51 -6.18
CA SER A 418 47.63 0.13 -5.25
C SER A 418 48.71 0.99 -5.92
N ASP A 419 49.24 0.55 -7.06
CA ASP A 419 50.32 1.24 -7.79
C ASP A 419 49.80 2.18 -8.90
N MET A 420 48.48 2.34 -9.02
CA MET A 420 47.88 3.16 -10.06
C MET A 420 47.75 4.62 -9.61
N SER A 421 48.03 5.56 -10.52
CA SER A 421 47.79 6.97 -10.28
C SER A 421 46.31 7.33 -10.47
N ILE A 422 45.84 8.40 -9.82
CA ILE A 422 44.46 8.91 -9.99
C ILE A 422 44.16 9.17 -11.47
N GLN A 423 45.14 9.69 -12.23
CA GLN A 423 44.99 9.95 -13.66
C GLN A 423 44.81 8.67 -14.49
N ASN A 424 45.61 7.64 -14.23
CA ASN A 424 45.50 6.37 -14.96
C ASN A 424 44.19 5.66 -14.63
N PHE A 425 43.77 5.71 -13.36
CA PHE A 425 42.49 5.16 -12.92
C PHE A 425 41.31 5.81 -13.63
N VAL A 426 41.32 7.14 -13.74
CA VAL A 426 40.26 7.89 -14.43
C VAL A 426 40.27 7.58 -15.93
N ALA A 427 41.44 7.42 -16.55
CA ALA A 427 41.55 7.08 -17.96
C ALA A 427 41.04 5.66 -18.30
N GLU A 428 41.24 4.69 -17.39
CA GLU A 428 40.86 3.29 -17.60
C GLU A 428 39.43 2.97 -17.17
N HIS A 429 38.93 3.59 -16.10
CA HIS A 429 37.67 3.21 -15.47
C HIS A 429 36.57 4.28 -15.51
N MET A 430 36.88 5.52 -15.92
CA MET A 430 35.86 6.57 -16.08
C MET A 430 35.76 6.99 -17.54
N ASN A 431 34.52 7.02 -18.07
CA ASN A 431 34.26 7.66 -19.37
C ASN A 431 34.53 9.17 -19.24
N THR A 432 35.62 9.61 -19.84
CA THR A 432 36.23 10.95 -19.75
C THR A 432 35.32 12.11 -20.14
N SER A 433 34.21 11.86 -20.83
CA SER A 433 33.25 12.90 -21.24
C SER A 433 32.45 13.54 -20.09
N ALA A 434 32.53 13.01 -18.87
CA ALA A 434 31.73 13.46 -17.72
C ALA A 434 32.54 14.09 -16.57
N CYS A 435 33.87 14.17 -16.67
CA CYS A 435 34.69 14.75 -15.61
C CYS A 435 34.86 16.27 -15.82
N LEU A 436 34.40 17.05 -14.85
CA LEU A 436 34.57 18.51 -14.80
C LEU A 436 36.07 18.87 -14.79
N ASN A 437 36.49 19.69 -15.75
CA ASN A 437 37.84 20.24 -15.96
C ASN A 437 39.03 19.24 -15.89
N GLU A 438 39.21 18.47 -16.98
CA GLU A 438 40.37 17.58 -17.18
C GLU A 438 41.74 18.28 -17.05
N GLU A 439 41.82 19.60 -17.27
CA GLU A 439 43.10 20.31 -17.33
C GLU A 439 43.84 20.43 -15.99
N ILE A 440 43.10 20.51 -14.87
CA ILE A 440 43.70 20.72 -13.54
C ILE A 440 44.29 19.40 -13.01
N PHE A 441 43.56 18.30 -13.21
CA PHE A 441 43.97 16.97 -12.75
C PHE A 441 45.02 16.29 -13.64
N ARG A 442 45.20 16.76 -14.88
CA ARG A 442 46.33 16.36 -15.74
C ARG A 442 47.64 17.04 -15.38
N ARG A 443 47.63 18.08 -14.55
CA ARG A 443 48.84 18.82 -14.16
C ARG A 443 49.45 18.26 -12.86
N PRO A 444 50.79 18.16 -12.78
CA PRO A 444 51.45 17.87 -11.52
C PRO A 444 51.10 18.94 -10.48
N PRO A 445 50.81 18.56 -9.22
CA PRO A 445 51.09 17.27 -8.62
C PRO A 445 49.92 16.27 -8.62
N PHE A 446 48.71 16.63 -9.09
CA PHE A 446 47.52 15.77 -9.07
C PHE A 446 47.64 14.54 -9.99
N SER A 447 48.27 14.69 -11.16
CA SER A 447 48.47 13.61 -12.12
C SER A 447 49.36 12.47 -11.62
N THR A 448 50.25 12.77 -10.67
CA THR A 448 51.29 11.85 -10.17
C THR A 448 50.92 11.18 -8.85
N ILE A 449 49.75 11.48 -8.28
CA ILE A 449 49.33 10.90 -7.00
C ILE A 449 48.88 9.46 -7.21
N LEU A 450 49.41 8.55 -6.41
CA LEU A 450 48.95 7.18 -6.33
C LEU A 450 47.66 7.06 -5.50
N LEU A 451 46.79 6.12 -5.87
CA LEU A 451 45.53 5.85 -5.16
C LEU A 451 45.73 5.47 -3.68
N ILE A 452 46.92 5.03 -3.28
CA ILE A 452 47.30 4.81 -1.87
C ILE A 452 47.32 6.08 -1.02
N HIS A 453 47.29 7.27 -1.63
CA HIS A 453 47.33 8.55 -0.94
C HIS A 453 45.99 9.30 -0.99
N ILE A 454 44.97 8.72 -1.62
CA ILE A 454 43.75 9.45 -1.99
C ILE A 454 42.92 9.90 -0.78
N ILE A 455 42.96 9.17 0.34
CA ILE A 455 42.25 9.57 1.57
C ILE A 455 42.96 10.70 2.32
N ASP A 456 44.28 10.84 2.14
CA ASP A 456 45.07 11.90 2.79
C ASP A 456 45.10 13.20 1.99
N LEU A 457 44.83 13.12 0.68
CA LEU A 457 44.62 14.24 -0.22
C LEU A 457 43.30 14.97 0.10
#